data_AF-A0A1I5ZT45-F1
#
_entry.id   AF-A0A1I5ZT45-F1
#
_cell.length_a   1.000
_cell.length_b   1.000
_cell.length_c   1.000
_cell.angle_alpha   90.00
_cell.angle_beta   90.00
_cell.angle_gamma   90.00
#
_symmetry.space_group_name_H-M   'P 1'
#
loop_
_entity.id
_entity.type
_entity.pdbx_description
1 polymer ?
#
loop_
_entity_poly.entity_id
_entity_poly.type
_entity_poly.pdbx_seq_one_letter_code
_entity_poly.pdbx_strand_id
1 'polypeptide(L)'
;MAVPADRARPREPIRNPWIWLGLAVIVLVGVPWYLPAGTIGPIVLGLPLWTLVAMGSSVVLCGYLTWVLSRRWNLAEDTEEAGQAGEAGDRPAGTD
;
A
#
# COMPACT_ATOMS: atom_id res chain seq x y z
N MET A 1 34.77 -23.26 -11.28
CA MET A 1 34.26 -21.97 -11.80
C MET A 1 33.02 -21.64 -10.99
N ALA A 2 33.17 -20.88 -9.90
CA ALA A 2 32.07 -20.56 -9.00
C ALA A 2 31.26 -19.40 -9.58
N VAL A 3 29.98 -19.63 -9.80
CA VAL A 3 29.02 -18.58 -10.17
C VAL A 3 28.79 -17.73 -8.92
N PRO A 4 29.09 -16.41 -8.93
CA PRO A 4 28.79 -15.56 -7.78
C PRO A 4 27.27 -15.43 -7.64
N ALA A 5 26.75 -15.88 -6.50
CA ALA A 5 25.35 -15.71 -6.11
C ALA A 5 25.11 -14.28 -5.61
N ASP A 6 25.16 -13.32 -6.53
CA ASP A 6 24.71 -11.94 -6.31
C ASP A 6 23.96 -11.47 -7.56
N ARG A 7 22.74 -11.96 -7.77
CA ARG A 7 21.84 -11.30 -8.70
C ARG A 7 20.45 -11.20 -8.11
N ALA A 8 20.07 -9.95 -7.91
CA ALA A 8 18.73 -9.47 -7.60
C ALA A 8 18.16 -9.94 -6.26
N ARG A 9 18.59 -9.30 -5.18
CA ARG A 9 17.75 -9.17 -3.98
C ARG A 9 16.44 -8.50 -4.45
N PRO A 10 15.29 -9.19 -4.45
CA PRO A 10 14.03 -8.59 -4.85
C PRO A 10 13.82 -7.36 -3.97
N ARG A 11 13.47 -6.22 -4.56
CA ARG A 11 13.26 -5.00 -3.81
C ARG A 11 12.00 -5.19 -2.97
N GLU A 12 12.17 -5.69 -1.75
CA GLU A 12 11.09 -6.09 -0.86
C GLU A 12 10.06 -4.94 -0.73
N PRO A 13 8.79 -5.19 -1.09
CA PRO A 13 7.70 -4.19 -1.12
C PRO A 13 7.49 -3.43 0.20
N ILE A 14 8.07 -3.91 1.30
CA ILE A 14 8.11 -3.27 2.63
C ILE A 14 8.83 -1.90 2.60
N ARG A 15 9.64 -1.60 1.58
CA ARG A 15 10.49 -0.41 1.55
C ARG A 15 9.81 0.89 1.09
N ASN A 16 8.49 0.94 0.92
CA ASN A 16 7.81 2.20 0.61
C ASN A 16 7.17 2.84 1.86
N PRO A 17 7.91 3.70 2.61
CA PRO A 17 7.42 4.30 3.86
C PRO A 17 6.17 5.16 3.66
N TRP A 18 5.89 5.60 2.44
CA TRP A 18 4.69 6.35 2.09
C TRP A 18 3.39 5.58 2.33
N ILE A 19 3.39 4.24 2.20
CA ILE A 19 2.19 3.43 2.47
C ILE A 19 1.89 3.44 3.97
N TRP A 20 2.94 3.27 4.78
CA TRP A 20 2.85 3.35 6.23
C TRP A 20 2.45 4.74 6.71
N LEU A 21 2.92 5.81 6.05
CA LEU A 21 2.52 7.17 6.38
C LEU A 21 1.01 7.40 6.14
N GLY A 22 0.49 6.98 4.98
CA GLY A 22 -0.93 7.07 4.68
C GLY A 22 -1.80 6.26 5.66
N LEU A 23 -1.38 5.03 5.94
CA LEU A 23 -2.04 4.16 6.93
C LEU A 23 -2.04 4.79 8.33
N ALA A 24 -0.88 5.28 8.77
CA ALA A 24 -0.73 5.91 10.09
C ALA A 24 -1.62 7.15 10.21
N VAL A 25 -1.69 7.99 9.17
CA VAL A 25 -2.56 9.17 9.16
C VAL A 25 -4.04 8.78 9.24
N ILE A 26 -4.48 7.79 8.45
CA ILE A 26 -5.88 7.32 8.46
C ILE A 26 -6.27 6.78 9.85
N VAL A 27 -5.38 6.02 10.48
CA VAL A 27 -5.59 5.49 11.84
C VAL A 27 -5.58 6.62 12.87
N LEU A 28 -4.64 7.58 12.75
CA LEU A 28 -4.54 8.73 13.63
C LEU A 28 -5.82 9.56 13.61
N VAL A 29 -6.39 9.78 12.42
CA VAL A 29 -7.63 10.55 12.21
C VAL A 29 -8.87 9.77 12.67
N GLY A 30 -8.84 8.44 12.62
CA GLY A 30 -9.95 7.61 13.12
C GLY A 30 -10.08 7.61 14.64
N VAL A 31 -9.00 7.91 15.37
CA VAL A 31 -8.98 7.90 16.84
C VAL A 31 -9.03 9.34 17.36
N PRO A 32 -10.00 9.72 18.21
CA PRO A 32 -10.14 11.10 18.70
C PRO A 32 -9.17 11.43 19.86
N TRP A 33 -7.89 11.05 19.79
CA TRP A 33 -6.89 11.31 20.86
C TRP A 33 -6.45 12.79 20.95
N TYR A 34 -6.70 13.56 19.88
CA TYR A 34 -6.42 14.99 19.77
C TYR A 34 -7.55 15.89 20.30
N LEU A 35 -8.70 15.31 20.68
CA LEU A 35 -9.82 16.06 21.22
C LEU A 35 -9.69 16.15 22.75
N PRO A 36 -9.71 17.35 23.35
CA PRO A 36 -9.74 17.48 24.80
C PRO A 36 -11.02 16.85 25.36
N ALA A 37 -10.95 16.29 26.57
CA ALA A 37 -12.03 15.50 27.18
C ALA A 37 -13.41 16.20 27.23
N GLY A 38 -13.46 17.54 27.06
CA GLY A 38 -14.69 18.32 26.98
C GLY A 38 -15.40 18.34 25.62
N THR A 39 -14.76 17.88 24.53
CA THR A 39 -15.36 17.88 23.16
C THR A 39 -16.02 16.55 22.79
N ILE A 40 -16.28 15.68 23.77
CA ILE A 40 -17.11 14.47 23.60
C ILE A 40 -18.59 14.85 23.34
N GLY A 41 -18.95 16.14 23.44
CA GLY A 41 -20.31 16.67 23.47
C GLY A 41 -21.12 16.86 22.17
N PRO A 42 -20.57 16.99 20.94
CA PRO A 42 -21.42 17.12 19.78
C PRO A 42 -21.94 15.74 19.37
N ILE A 43 -23.13 15.43 19.87
CA ILE A 43 -23.92 14.29 19.44
C ILE A 43 -24.62 14.69 18.14
N VAL A 44 -24.29 14.02 17.04
CA VAL A 44 -24.93 14.17 15.74
C VAL A 44 -25.77 12.91 15.52
N LEU A 45 -27.08 13.07 15.32
CA LEU A 45 -28.02 11.96 15.07
C LEU A 45 -28.05 10.89 16.20
N GLY A 46 -27.73 11.26 17.44
CA GLY A 46 -27.66 10.32 18.57
C GLY A 46 -26.31 9.59 18.73
N LEU A 47 -25.36 9.82 17.82
CA LEU A 47 -24.01 9.30 17.91
C LEU A 47 -22.99 10.43 18.12
N PRO A 48 -21.94 10.21 18.91
CA PRO A 48 -20.85 11.17 19.00
C PRO A 48 -20.23 11.44 17.62
N LEU A 49 -19.87 12.69 17.33
CA LEU A 49 -19.23 13.07 16.06
C LEU A 49 -18.01 12.20 15.73
N TRP A 50 -17.23 11.83 16.74
CA TRP A 50 -16.05 10.97 16.59
C TRP A 50 -16.40 9.58 16.04
N THR A 51 -17.60 9.07 16.31
CA THR A 51 -18.07 7.79 15.78
C THR A 51 -18.26 7.86 14.27
N LEU A 52 -18.80 8.97 13.75
CA LEU A 52 -18.93 9.21 12.31
C LEU A 52 -17.54 9.36 11.65
N VAL A 53 -16.61 10.03 12.33
CA VAL A 53 -15.23 10.18 11.85
C VAL A 53 -14.53 8.83 11.77
N ALA A 54 -14.64 7.98 12.80
CA ALA A 54 -14.08 6.63 12.81
C ALA A 54 -14.71 5.71 11.76
N MET A 55 -16.02 5.84 11.55
CA MET A 55 -16.73 5.10 10.51
C MET A 55 -16.29 5.55 9.11
N GLY A 56 -16.15 6.86 8.90
CA GLY A 56 -15.59 7.44 7.68
C GLY A 56 -14.14 7.00 7.44
N SER A 57 -13.30 7.01 8.47
CA SER A 57 -11.91 6.57 8.37
C SER A 57 -11.81 5.08 7.99
N SER A 58 -12.76 4.25 8.43
CA SER A 58 -12.82 2.83 8.04
C SER A 58 -13.13 2.66 6.56
N VAL A 59 -14.06 3.45 6.01
CA VAL A 59 -14.36 3.46 4.57
C VAL A 59 -13.15 3.94 3.77
N VAL A 60 -12.51 5.02 4.21
CA VAL A 60 -11.28 5.55 3.60
C VAL A 60 -10.15 4.52 3.66
N LEU A 61 -9.98 3.84 4.79
CA LEU A 61 -8.98 2.78 4.95
C LEU A 61 -9.20 1.64 3.96
N CYS A 62 -10.46 1.21 3.80
CA CYS A 62 -10.82 0.14 2.87
C CYS A 62 -10.51 0.56 1.42
N GLY A 63 -10.92 1.76 1.03
CA GLY A 63 -10.59 2.31 -0.30
C GLY A 63 -9.08 2.48 -0.53
N TYR A 64 -8.36 2.92 0.51
CA TYR A 64 -6.91 3.06 0.48
C TYR A 64 -6.21 1.72 0.29
N LEU A 65 -6.60 0.68 1.05
CA LEU A 65 -6.09 -0.68 0.90
C LEU A 65 -6.35 -1.22 -0.50
N THR A 66 -7.58 -1.08 -1.00
CA THR A 66 -7.93 -1.49 -2.37
C THR A 66 -7.04 -0.78 -3.40
N TRP A 67 -6.87 0.54 -3.29
CA TRP A 67 -6.02 1.31 -4.19
C TRP A 67 -4.54 0.90 -4.11
N VAL A 68 -4.01 0.70 -2.89
CA VAL A 68 -2.62 0.26 -2.68
C VAL A 68 -2.40 -1.12 -3.30
N LEU A 69 -3.29 -2.07 -3.03
CA LEU A 69 -3.20 -3.44 -3.55
C LEU A 69 -3.27 -3.44 -5.07
N SER A 70 -4.27 -2.79 -5.67
CA SER A 70 -4.39 -2.71 -7.14
C SER A 70 -3.16 -2.07 -7.79
N ARG A 71 -2.65 -0.97 -7.22
CA ARG A 71 -1.53 -0.23 -7.83
C ARG A 71 -0.17 -0.88 -7.59
N ARG A 72 -0.02 -1.68 -6.53
CA ARG A 72 1.25 -2.38 -6.21
C ARG A 72 1.31 -3.77 -6.82
N TRP A 73 0.19 -4.47 -6.93
CA TRP A 73 0.11 -5.76 -7.61
C TRP A 73 0.38 -5.60 -9.10
N ASN A 74 -0.29 -4.65 -9.76
CA ASN A 74 -0.11 -4.38 -11.18
C ASN A 74 1.32 -3.92 -11.53
N LEU A 75 1.96 -3.15 -10.64
CA LEU A 75 3.35 -2.71 -10.84
C LEU A 75 4.39 -3.85 -10.71
N ALA A 76 4.10 -4.87 -9.90
CA ALA A 76 5.00 -6.04 -9.77
C ALA A 76 4.95 -6.89 -11.04
N GLU A 77 3.74 -7.14 -11.55
CA GLU A 77 3.49 -7.92 -12.76
C GLU A 77 4.08 -7.24 -14.01
N ASP A 78 3.86 -5.93 -14.20
CA ASP A 78 4.44 -5.16 -15.31
C ASP A 78 5.98 -5.20 -15.34
N THR A 79 6.62 -5.22 -14.16
CA THR A 79 8.08 -5.27 -14.05
C THR A 79 8.63 -6.68 -14.32
N GLU A 80 7.91 -7.71 -13.89
CA GLU A 80 8.25 -9.11 -14.14
C GLU A 80 8.07 -9.49 -15.62
N GLU A 81 7.00 -9.03 -16.28
CA GLU A 81 6.78 -9.26 -17.71
C GLU A 81 7.78 -8.49 -18.59
N ALA A 82 8.15 -7.25 -18.23
CA ALA A 82 9.17 -6.49 -18.96
C ALA A 82 10.57 -7.13 -18.84
N GLY A 83 10.89 -7.75 -17.70
CA GLY A 83 12.12 -8.53 -17.52
C GLY A 83 12.13 -9.80 -18.36
N GLN A 84 11.02 -10.55 -18.37
CA GLN A 84 10.88 -11.77 -19.16
C GLN A 84 10.87 -11.52 -20.68
N ALA A 85 10.28 -10.40 -21.14
CA ALA A 85 10.32 -10.00 -22.55
C ALA A 85 11.74 -9.61 -22.99
N GLY A 86 12.54 -9.00 -22.10
CA GLY A 86 13.95 -8.73 -22.32
C GLY A 86 14.80 -10.00 -22.43
N GLU A 87 14.57 -11.00 -21.57
CA GLU A 87 15.24 -12.31 -21.63
C GLU A 87 14.77 -13.19 -22.81
N ALA A 88 13.52 -13.03 -23.25
CA ALA A 88 13.01 -13.72 -24.43
C ALA A 88 13.55 -13.13 -25.75
N GLY A 89 13.82 -11.81 -25.79
CA GLY A 89 14.44 -11.13 -26.93
C GLY A 89 15.95 -11.36 -27.09
N ASP A 90 16.64 -11.79 -26.02
CA ASP A 90 18.07 -12.12 -26.04
C ASP A 90 18.35 -13.60 -26.39
N ARG A 91 17.31 -14.43 -26.58
CA ARG A 91 17.49 -15.81 -27.03
C ARG A 91 17.84 -15.79 -28.52
N PRO A 92 19.06 -16.18 -28.94
CA PRO A 92 19.40 -16.19 -30.36
C PRO A 92 18.45 -17.15 -31.09
N ALA A 93 17.66 -16.59 -32.00
CA ALA A 93 16.89 -17.36 -32.96
C ALA A 93 17.87 -18.09 -33.86
N GLY A 94 17.96 -19.41 -33.68
CA GLY A 94 18.70 -20.30 -34.56
C GLY A 94 19.92 -20.94 -33.90
N THR A 95 19.81 -22.23 -33.65
CA THR A 95 20.80 -23.16 -34.21
C THR A 95 20.02 -24.31 -34.79
N ASP A 96 20.15 -24.42 -36.11
CA ASP A 96 19.66 -25.47 -37.01
C ASP A 96 20.04 -26.90 -36.58
#